data_AF-A0A382PUF7-F1
#
_entry.id   AF-A0A382PUF7-F1
#
_cell.length_a   1.000
_cell.length_b   1.000
_cell.length_c   1.000
_cell.angle_alpha   90.00
_cell.angle_beta   90.00
_cell.angle_gamma   90.00
#
_symmetry.space_group_name_H-M   'P 1'
#
loop_
_entity.id
_entity.type
_entity.pdbx_description
1 polymer ?
#
loop_
_entity_poly.entity_id
_entity_poly.type
_entity_poly.pdbx_seq_one_letter_code
_entity_poly.pdbx_strand_id
1 'polypeptide(L)'
;MTNTIAASEPRWYAVQTYSGHENKVQKLIERHIEQGTELEPAGSEIQGVIVPTREAVEIRKGKRVNVIKRLYPGYVLVNMCLNERTIHTVSNIQGVIKFVGAGRVPQPLHEQEMNKILGVGVEQQERESHD
;
A
#
# COMPACT_ATOMS: atom_id res chain seq x y z
N MET A 1 -31.31 6.50 5.56
CA MET A 1 -29.90 6.21 5.20
C MET A 1 -29.54 4.88 5.83
N THR A 2 -29.88 3.77 5.18
CA THR A 2 -29.60 2.41 5.67
C THR A 2 -28.37 1.91 4.96
N ASN A 3 -27.18 2.06 5.56
CA ASN A 3 -26.02 1.34 5.07
C ASN A 3 -25.98 -0.02 5.76
N THR A 4 -26.60 -0.97 5.09
CA THR A 4 -26.60 -2.41 5.34
C THR A 4 -25.18 -2.90 5.60
N ILE A 5 -24.98 -3.54 6.76
CA ILE A 5 -23.80 -4.33 7.07
C ILE A 5 -24.01 -5.66 6.33
N ALA A 6 -23.47 -5.80 5.12
CA ALA A 6 -23.47 -7.06 4.37
C ALA A 6 -22.20 -7.14 3.53
N ALA A 7 -21.39 -8.17 3.80
CA ALA A 7 -20.08 -8.47 3.24
C ALA A 7 -18.99 -7.42 3.53
N SER A 8 -17.92 -7.80 4.21
CA SER A 8 -16.77 -6.95 4.51
C SER A 8 -16.18 -6.41 3.20
N GLU A 9 -16.52 -5.17 2.83
CA GLU A 9 -15.96 -4.57 1.63
C GLU A 9 -14.43 -4.43 1.77
N PRO A 10 -13.68 -4.73 0.69
CA PRO A 10 -12.24 -4.58 0.68
C PRO A 10 -11.91 -3.09 0.87
N ARG A 11 -11.03 -2.79 1.83
CA ARG A 11 -10.61 -1.43 2.15
C ARG A 11 -9.10 -1.34 2.08
N TRP A 12 -8.62 -0.13 1.82
CA TRP A 12 -7.20 0.18 1.81
C TRP A 12 -6.68 0.38 3.23
N TYR A 13 -5.58 -0.27 3.56
CA TYR A 13 -4.88 -0.14 4.84
C TYR A 13 -3.43 0.25 4.60
N ALA A 14 -2.93 1.20 5.38
CA ALA A 14 -1.50 1.51 5.38
C ALA A 14 -0.75 0.58 6.33
N VAL A 15 0.35 0.03 5.84
CA VAL A 15 1.26 -0.85 6.57
C VAL A 15 2.63 -0.19 6.60
N GLN A 16 3.17 -0.04 7.81
CA GLN A 16 4.53 0.41 8.01
C GLN A 16 5.48 -0.77 7.86
N THR A 17 6.55 -0.55 7.09
CA THR A 17 7.57 -1.53 6.75
C THR A 17 8.96 -0.93 6.92
N TYR A 18 9.98 -1.78 6.97
CA TYR A 18 11.36 -1.30 6.94
C TYR A 18 11.72 -0.69 5.58
N SER A 19 12.41 0.46 5.60
CA SER A 19 12.90 1.10 4.38
C SER A 19 13.74 0.13 3.54
N GLY A 20 13.46 0.08 2.23
CA GLY A 20 14.10 -0.84 1.28
C GLY A 20 13.49 -2.25 1.23
N HIS A 21 12.58 -2.60 2.14
CA HIS A 21 11.83 -3.87 2.11
C HIS A 21 10.47 -3.75 1.43
N GLU A 22 10.03 -2.54 1.02
CA GLU A 22 8.67 -2.32 0.51
C GLU A 22 8.35 -3.19 -0.71
N ASN A 23 9.27 -3.24 -1.68
CA ASN A 23 9.12 -4.05 -2.90
C ASN A 23 9.14 -5.57 -2.59
N LYS A 24 9.87 -5.98 -1.54
CA LYS A 24 9.88 -7.38 -1.08
C LYS A 24 8.53 -7.72 -0.44
N VAL A 25 8.03 -6.85 0.44
CA VAL A 25 6.74 -7.01 1.11
C VAL A 25 5.61 -7.04 0.07
N GLN A 26 5.63 -6.16 -0.92
CA GLN A 26 4.69 -6.17 -2.04
C GLN A 26 4.63 -7.54 -2.72
N LYS A 27 5.77 -8.05 -3.20
CA LYS A 27 5.84 -9.35 -3.86
C LYS A 27 5.42 -10.52 -2.98
N LEU A 28 5.70 -10.45 -1.68
CA LEU A 28 5.28 -11.48 -0.73
C LEU A 28 3.76 -11.46 -0.54
N ILE A 29 3.15 -10.26 -0.47
CA ILE A 29 1.70 -10.12 -0.40
C ILE A 29 1.07 -10.61 -1.71
N GLU A 30 1.58 -10.20 -2.87
CA GLU A 30 1.10 -10.68 -4.18
C GLU A 30 1.13 -12.20 -4.27
N ARG A 31 2.24 -12.82 -3.89
CA ARG A 31 2.34 -14.29 -3.84
C ARG A 31 1.33 -14.91 -2.88
N HIS A 32 1.07 -14.28 -1.73
CA HIS A 32 0.05 -14.76 -0.80
C HIS A 32 -1.36 -14.63 -1.38
N ILE A 33 -1.64 -13.58 -2.15
CA ILE A 33 -2.92 -13.43 -2.87
C ILE A 33 -3.08 -14.56 -3.90
N GLU A 34 -2.05 -14.82 -4.69
CA GLU A 34 -2.05 -15.90 -5.69
C GLU A 34 -2.26 -17.28 -5.03
N GLN A 35 -1.53 -17.57 -3.95
CA GLN A 35 -1.64 -18.83 -3.21
C GLN A 35 -2.98 -18.99 -2.48
N GLY A 36 -3.49 -17.91 -1.87
CA GLY A 36 -4.77 -17.92 -1.16
C GLY A 36 -5.94 -18.12 -2.10
N THR A 37 -5.87 -17.58 -3.31
CA THR A 37 -6.87 -17.75 -4.36
C THR A 37 -6.92 -19.18 -4.89
N GLU A 38 -5.79 -19.90 -4.88
CA GLU A 38 -5.72 -21.33 -5.27
C GLU A 38 -6.37 -22.26 -4.23
N LEU A 39 -6.35 -21.88 -2.95
CA LEU A 39 -6.85 -22.70 -1.85
C LEU A 39 -8.32 -22.42 -1.49
N GLU A 40 -8.79 -21.17 -1.62
CA GLU A 40 -10.15 -20.77 -1.28
C GLU A 40 -10.75 -19.90 -2.41
N PRO A 41 -11.55 -20.48 -3.32
CA PRO A 41 -12.19 -19.72 -4.41
C PRO A 41 -13.29 -18.76 -3.93
N ALA A 42 -13.66 -18.82 -2.64
CA ALA A 42 -14.68 -17.99 -2.01
C ALA A 42 -14.10 -16.68 -1.46
N GLY A 43 -13.59 -15.83 -2.36
CA GLY A 43 -13.26 -14.44 -2.08
C GLY A 43 -11.83 -14.25 -1.57
N SER A 44 -10.95 -13.77 -2.44
CA SER A 44 -9.61 -13.31 -2.08
C SER A 44 -9.73 -12.24 -0.99
N GLU A 45 -9.38 -12.61 0.26
CA GLU A 45 -9.49 -11.69 1.40
C GLU A 45 -8.57 -10.47 1.23
N ILE A 46 -7.47 -10.62 0.48
CA ILE A 46 -6.58 -9.55 0.06
C ILE A 46 -6.74 -9.40 -1.45
N GLN A 47 -7.11 -8.20 -1.89
CA GLN A 47 -7.34 -7.89 -3.31
C GLN A 47 -6.09 -7.35 -4.01
N GLY A 48 -5.20 -6.69 -3.27
CA GLY A 48 -4.00 -6.13 -3.89
C GLY A 48 -3.10 -5.36 -2.94
N VAL A 49 -1.94 -4.96 -3.45
CA VAL A 49 -0.95 -4.20 -2.71
C VAL A 49 -0.29 -3.17 -3.63
N ILE A 50 -0.10 -1.95 -3.12
CA ILE A 50 0.51 -0.83 -3.83
C ILE A 50 1.59 -0.22 -2.96
N VAL A 51 2.76 0.03 -3.54
CA VAL A 51 3.81 0.83 -2.89
C VAL A 51 3.70 2.28 -3.38
N PRO A 52 3.56 3.28 -2.48
CA PRO A 52 3.46 4.69 -2.83
C PRO A 52 4.81 5.22 -3.35
N THR A 53 5.08 4.94 -4.62
CA THR A 53 6.26 5.41 -5.35
C THR A 53 5.84 6.28 -6.54
N ARG A 54 6.70 7.24 -6.92
CA ARG A 54 6.47 8.13 -8.06
C ARG A 54 7.59 7.94 -9.07
N GLU A 55 7.22 7.74 -10.33
CA GLU A 55 8.20 7.75 -11.42
C GLU A 55 8.68 9.19 -11.65
N ALA A 56 9.97 9.41 -11.49
CA ALA A 56 10.66 10.64 -11.83
C ALA A 56 11.62 10.37 -13.00
N VAL A 57 11.75 11.33 -13.92
CA VAL A 57 12.73 11.22 -15.01
C VAL A 57 13.96 12.01 -14.62
N GLU A 58 15.04 11.32 -14.29
CA GLU A 58 16.33 11.94 -13.96
C GLU A 58 17.24 11.90 -15.20
N ILE A 59 17.94 13.00 -15.49
CA ILE A 59 18.91 13.04 -16.58
C ILE A 59 20.27 12.67 -16.00
N ARG A 60 20.69 11.41 -16.19
CA ARG A 60 22.04 10.96 -15.84
C ARG A 60 22.89 10.86 -17.09
N LYS A 61 24.01 11.61 -17.13
CA LYS A 61 24.97 11.60 -18.24
C LYS A 61 24.33 11.85 -19.61
N GLY A 62 23.38 12.79 -19.68
CA GLY A 62 22.67 13.17 -20.92
C GLY A 62 21.60 12.19 -21.40
N LYS A 63 21.37 11.07 -20.70
CA LYS A 63 20.27 10.13 -21.00
C LYS A 63 19.15 10.30 -19.97
N ARG A 64 17.91 10.30 -20.44
CA ARG A 64 16.71 10.27 -19.60
C ARG A 64 16.59 8.87 -19.00
N VAL A 65 16.64 8.78 -17.68
CA VAL A 65 16.47 7.53 -16.92
C VAL A 65 15.22 7.67 -16.07
N ASN A 66 14.28 6.72 -16.17
CA ASN A 66 13.17 6.62 -15.23
C ASN A 66 13.73 6.13 -13.89
N VAL A 67 13.67 6.99 -12.88
CA VAL A 67 14.05 6.71 -11.51
C VAL A 67 12.79 6.71 -10.67
N ILE A 68 12.56 5.64 -9.92
CA ILE A 68 11.42 5.55 -9.01
C ILE A 68 11.79 6.27 -7.72
N LYS A 69 11.22 7.46 -7.46
CA LYS A 69 11.38 8.21 -6.21
C LYS A 69 10.30 7.74 -5.23
N ARG A 70 10.70 7.23 -4.06
CA ARG A 70 9.77 6.80 -3.00
C ARG A 70 9.23 8.05 -2.31
N LEU A 71 7.92 8.29 -2.37
CA LEU A 71 7.30 9.44 -1.69
C LEU A 71 7.21 9.19 -0.18
N TYR A 72 6.86 7.96 0.20
CA TYR A 72 6.74 7.51 1.58
C TYR A 72 7.59 6.25 1.79
N PRO A 73 8.90 6.39 2.06
CA PRO A 73 9.75 5.24 2.35
C PRO A 73 9.26 4.53 3.62
N GLY A 74 9.18 3.20 3.56
CA GLY A 74 8.69 2.36 4.65
C GLY A 74 7.17 2.28 4.76
N TYR A 75 6.41 2.63 3.73
CA TYR A 75 4.95 2.46 3.70
C TYR A 75 4.51 1.62 2.51
N VAL A 76 3.50 0.77 2.76
CA VAL A 76 2.84 -0.05 1.74
C VAL A 76 1.34 0.03 1.97
N LEU A 77 0.57 0.15 0.90
CA LEU A 77 -0.89 0.16 0.92
C LEU A 77 -1.40 -1.21 0.53
N VAL A 78 -2.29 -1.79 1.34
CA VAL A 78 -2.86 -3.12 1.10
C VAL A 78 -4.37 -3.00 1.01
N ASN A 79 -4.95 -3.50 -0.06
CA ASN A 79 -6.40 -3.59 -0.23
C ASN A 79 -6.86 -4.97 0.23
N MET A 80 -7.62 -5.03 1.32
CA MET A 80 -8.09 -6.30 1.89
C MET A 80 -9.39 -6.13 2.69
N CYS A 81 -10.10 -7.22 2.90
CA CYS A 81 -11.18 -7.33 3.87
C CYS A 81 -10.56 -7.44 5.27
N LEU A 82 -11.10 -6.68 6.23
CA LEU A 82 -10.60 -6.69 7.60
C LEU A 82 -11.05 -7.96 8.33
N ASN A 83 -10.14 -8.92 8.48
CA ASN A 83 -10.35 -10.15 9.23
C ASN A 83 -9.11 -10.41 10.11
N GLU A 84 -9.26 -11.16 11.20
CA GLU A 84 -8.10 -11.55 12.02
C GLU A 84 -7.06 -12.31 11.17
N ARG A 85 -7.52 -13.20 10.30
CA ARG A 85 -6.66 -13.95 9.36
C ARG A 85 -5.83 -13.03 8.47
N THR A 86 -6.43 -12.03 7.82
CA THR A 86 -5.69 -11.10 6.94
C THR A 86 -4.69 -10.25 7.71
N ILE A 87 -5.06 -9.78 8.90
CA ILE A 87 -4.18 -9.03 9.80
C ILE A 87 -2.97 -9.89 10.20
N HIS A 88 -3.20 -11.13 10.60
CA HIS A 88 -2.15 -12.07 10.97
C HIS A 88 -1.24 -12.38 9.77
N THR A 89 -1.81 -12.65 8.60
CA THR A 89 -1.04 -12.93 7.38
C THR A 89 -0.09 -11.80 7.04
N VAL A 90 -0.58 -10.56 6.96
CA VAL A 90 0.26 -9.40 6.62
C VAL A 90 1.28 -9.10 7.73
N SER A 91 0.89 -9.21 9.01
CA SER A 91 1.82 -9.00 10.14
C SER A 91 2.94 -10.04 10.18
N ASN A 92 2.70 -11.25 9.67
CA ASN A 92 3.69 -12.31 9.60
C ASN A 92 4.71 -12.13 8.46
N ILE A 93 4.47 -11.17 7.54
CA ILE A 93 5.36 -10.94 6.42
C ILE A 93 6.65 -10.27 6.89
N GLN A 94 7.78 -10.87 6.52
CA GLN A 94 9.08 -10.32 6.85
C GLN A 94 9.29 -8.93 6.23
N GLY A 95 9.49 -7.94 7.09
CA GLY A 95 9.64 -6.54 6.69
C GLY A 95 8.49 -5.65 7.13
N VAL A 96 7.37 -6.22 7.58
CA VAL A 96 6.25 -5.49 8.19
C VAL A 96 6.59 -5.16 9.64
N ILE A 97 6.31 -3.93 10.05
CA ILE A 97 6.51 -3.43 11.41
C ILE A 97 5.16 -3.39 12.13
N LYS A 98 4.20 -2.66 11.55
CA LYS A 98 2.86 -2.50 12.12
C LYS A 98 1.87 -1.98 11.09
N PHE A 99 0.59 -2.20 11.36
CA PHE A 99 -0.49 -1.48 10.68
C PHE A 99 -0.59 -0.05 11.20
N VAL A 100 -0.98 0.86 10.31
CA VAL A 100 -1.32 2.24 10.66
C VAL A 100 -2.77 2.25 11.14
N GLY A 101 -2.98 2.75 12.36
CA GLY A 101 -4.31 2.86 12.96
C GLY A 101 -4.25 3.21 14.45
N ALA A 102 -5.40 3.53 15.01
CA ALA A 102 -5.57 3.77 16.43
C ALA A 102 -5.55 2.46 17.23
N GLY A 103 -4.35 1.93 17.52
CA GLY A 103 -4.14 0.80 18.41
C GLY A 103 -3.86 -0.53 17.70
N ARG A 104 -4.56 -1.60 18.11
CA ARG A 104 -4.35 -2.96 17.58
C ARG A 104 -5.14 -3.26 16.31
N VAL A 105 -6.15 -2.44 16.00
CA VAL A 105 -7.01 -2.63 14.83
C VAL A 105 -6.53 -1.71 13.71
N PRO A 106 -6.26 -2.25 12.49
CA PRO A 106 -5.94 -1.44 11.33
C PRO A 106 -7.06 -0.44 11.04
N GLN A 107 -6.70 0.81 10.77
CA GLN A 107 -7.68 1.80 10.36
C GLN A 107 -7.74 1.85 8.83
N PRO A 108 -8.94 1.73 8.23
CA PRO A 108 -9.07 1.85 6.79
C PRO A 108 -8.81 3.31 6.37
N LEU A 109 -8.06 3.47 5.28
CA LEU A 109 -7.87 4.73 4.60
C LEU A 109 -9.12 5.05 3.78
N HIS A 110 -9.54 6.31 3.83
CA HIS A 110 -10.56 6.80 2.91
C HIS A 110 -9.95 6.99 1.52
N GLU A 111 -10.78 6.89 0.49
CA GLU A 111 -10.37 7.12 -0.90
C GLU A 111 -9.69 8.49 -1.09
N GLN A 112 -10.13 9.50 -0.34
CA GLN A 112 -9.50 10.82 -0.35
C GLN A 112 -8.06 10.81 0.16
N GLU A 113 -7.75 10.01 1.18
CA GLU A 113 -6.40 9.86 1.72
C GLU A 113 -5.54 9.06 0.74
N MET A 114 -6.11 7.99 0.16
CA MET A 114 -5.44 7.20 -0.87
C MET A 114 -5.09 8.05 -2.10
N ASN A 115 -6.02 8.88 -2.60
CA ASN A 115 -5.78 9.74 -3.76
C ASN A 115 -4.68 10.78 -3.49
N LYS A 116 -4.57 11.28 -2.25
CA LYS A 116 -3.46 12.14 -1.83
C LYS A 116 -2.13 11.39 -1.83
N ILE A 117 -2.10 10.16 -1.32
CA ILE A 117 -0.89 9.33 -1.23
C ILE A 117 -0.42 8.87 -2.62
N LEU A 118 -1.35 8.45 -3.49
CA LEU A 118 -1.08 8.05 -4.88
C LEU A 118 -0.78 9.24 -5.80
N GLY A 119 -0.96 10.47 -5.32
CA GLY A 119 -0.59 11.67 -6.06
C GLY A 119 -1.56 12.04 -7.19
N VAL A 120 -2.79 11.51 -7.19
CA VAL A 120 -3.86 11.90 -8.13
C VAL A 120 -4.29 13.36 -7.91
N GLY A 121 -3.87 13.99 -6.80
CA GLY A 121 -4.19 15.38 -6.47
C GLY A 121 -3.02 16.24 -5.99
N VAL A 122 -1.76 15.85 -6.19
CA VAL A 122 -0.61 16.70 -5.83
C VAL A 122 0.41 16.75 -6.98
N GLU A 123 0.01 17.49 -8.00
CA GLU A 123 0.96 18.31 -8.74
C GLU A 123 1.67 19.24 -7.74
N GLN A 124 3.00 19.34 -7.88
CA GLN A 124 3.83 20.45 -7.40
C GLN A 124 4.01 20.61 -5.88
N GLN A 125 5.10 20.06 -5.35
CA GLN A 125 5.90 20.81 -4.37
C GLN A 125 7.35 20.31 -4.38
N GLU A 126 8.13 20.73 -5.38
CA GLU A 126 9.60 20.80 -5.35
C GLU A 126 10.05 21.53 -6.64
N ARG A 127 9.60 22.77 -6.81
CA ARG A 127 10.37 23.80 -7.51
C ARG A 127 10.37 25.03 -6.61
N GLU A 128 11.55 25.64 -6.50
CA GLU A 128 11.86 26.90 -5.82
C GLU A 128 12.09 26.83 -4.30
N SER A 129 13.34 26.51 -3.96
CA SER A 129 14.10 27.44 -3.10
C SER A 129 15.27 27.92 -3.94
N HIS A 130 15.05 29.04 -4.63
CA HIS A 130 16.08 29.86 -5.27
C HIS A 130 16.50 30.88 -4.22
N ASP A 131 17.74 30.79 -3.74
CA ASP A 131 18.63 31.92 -3.45
C ASP A 131 20.07 31.38 -3.37
#